data_AF-A0AAV8VR24-F1
#
_entry.id   AF-A0AAV8VR24-F1
#
_cell.length_a   1.000
_cell.length_b   1.000
_cell.length_c   1.000
_cell.angle_alpha   90.00
_cell.angle_beta   90.00
_cell.angle_gamma   90.00
#
_symmetry.space_group_name_H-M   'P 1'
#
loop_
_entity.id
_entity.type
_entity.pdbx_description
1 polymer ?
#
loop_
_entity_poly.entity_id
_entity_poly.type
_entity_poly.pdbx_seq_one_letter_code
_entity_poly.pdbx_strand_id
1 'polypeptide(L)'
;MFLSSLQIKVCEKRKLSLTCPIQRGVAPLGSIFGPIVFNATYPNLPPMGRISAERIVPKPVTSDQDNVINVLVYFNAYPEASTRAAEYDLGISRCSIHKILRANNMHPYKFTPVSELHPNDAVPRMEFCEMILVKMQEDPEFLRNIIWTDESKFTREVTQLSVQVWGSVLHAP
;
A
#
# COMPACT_ATOMS: atom_id res chain seq x y z
N MET A 1 8.83 -35.71 45.80
CA MET A 1 7.97 -36.73 45.18
C MET A 1 7.28 -36.09 43.99
N PHE A 2 7.48 -36.68 42.81
CA PHE A 2 6.79 -36.47 41.53
C PHE A 2 6.49 -35.04 41.05
N LEU A 3 7.38 -34.55 40.18
CA LEU A 3 7.07 -33.60 39.11
C LEU A 3 6.28 -34.31 38.00
N SER A 4 5.24 -33.66 37.45
CA SER A 4 4.77 -33.94 36.10
C SER A 4 4.32 -32.64 35.40
N SER A 5 5.28 -32.02 34.71
CA SER A 5 5.07 -31.14 33.55
C SER A 5 5.12 -31.99 32.28
N LEU A 6 4.25 -31.72 31.30
CA LEU A 6 4.44 -32.12 29.89
C LEU A 6 3.85 -30.99 29.03
N GLN A 7 4.63 -30.05 28.49
CA GLN A 7 5.56 -30.12 27.34
C GLN A 7 4.87 -30.23 25.96
N ILE A 8 4.78 -29.05 25.34
CA ILE A 8 5.14 -28.70 23.96
C ILE A 8 5.63 -29.89 23.10
N LYS A 9 4.88 -30.24 22.06
CA LYS A 9 5.37 -31.09 20.96
C LYS A 9 6.03 -30.23 19.89
N VAL A 10 7.36 -30.23 19.91
CA VAL A 10 8.20 -29.85 18.77
C VAL A 10 8.10 -30.97 17.73
N CYS A 11 7.76 -30.62 16.49
CA CYS A 11 7.70 -31.54 15.36
C CYS A 11 9.08 -31.65 14.71
N GLU A 12 9.74 -32.79 14.90
CA GLU A 12 11.09 -33.09 14.44
C GLU A 12 11.09 -33.59 12.98
N LYS A 13 11.96 -32.98 12.17
CA LYS A 13 12.17 -33.29 10.75
C LYS A 13 12.86 -34.66 10.61
N ARG A 14 12.32 -35.54 9.75
CA ARG A 14 13.12 -36.60 9.11
C ARG A 14 13.15 -36.40 7.60
N LYS A 15 14.31 -35.96 7.11
CA LYS A 15 14.77 -36.19 5.73
C LYS A 15 14.94 -37.69 5.54
N LEU A 16 14.38 -38.25 4.46
CA LEU A 16 15.01 -39.36 3.74
C LEU A 16 14.72 -39.18 2.25
N SER A 17 15.76 -38.73 1.55
CA SER A 17 15.88 -38.68 0.11
C SER A 17 16.25 -40.05 -0.44
N LEU A 18 15.67 -40.38 -1.61
CA LEU A 18 16.20 -41.25 -2.66
C LEU A 18 16.41 -42.73 -2.31
N THR A 19 15.61 -43.59 -2.93
CA THR A 19 16.08 -44.52 -3.97
C THR A 19 14.86 -45.29 -4.52
N CYS A 20 14.54 -45.08 -5.79
CA CYS A 20 13.61 -45.96 -6.50
C CYS A 20 14.37 -47.22 -6.92
N PRO A 21 13.99 -48.43 -6.48
CA PRO A 21 14.39 -49.61 -7.20
C PRO A 21 13.49 -49.71 -8.43
N ILE A 22 14.06 -49.42 -9.60
CA ILE A 22 13.51 -49.83 -10.88
C ILE A 22 13.57 -51.37 -10.89
N GLN A 23 12.54 -52.02 -10.36
CA GLN A 23 12.32 -53.44 -10.58
C GLN A 23 11.65 -53.57 -11.96
N ARG A 24 12.47 -53.93 -12.94
CA ARG A 24 12.05 -54.33 -14.29
C ARG A 24 11.22 -55.62 -14.18
N GLY A 25 9.92 -55.49 -13.98
CA GLY A 25 8.96 -56.53 -14.28
C GLY A 25 8.49 -56.37 -15.72
N VAL A 26 9.01 -57.21 -16.62
CA VAL A 26 8.50 -57.31 -17.99
C VAL A 26 7.15 -58.03 -17.90
N ALA A 27 6.05 -57.29 -17.94
CA ALA A 27 4.72 -57.86 -18.08
C ALA A 27 4.45 -58.18 -19.56
N PRO A 28 3.78 -59.31 -19.87
CA PRO A 28 3.65 -59.82 -21.23
C PRO A 28 2.83 -58.87 -22.11
N LEU A 29 3.24 -58.80 -23.37
CA LEU A 29 2.50 -58.18 -24.46
C LEU A 29 1.15 -58.89 -24.63
N GLY A 30 0.13 -58.35 -23.97
CA GLY A 30 -1.26 -58.75 -24.09
C GLY A 30 -2.12 -57.52 -23.86
N SER A 31 -2.57 -56.92 -24.95
CA SER A 31 -3.54 -55.83 -24.97
C SER A 31 -4.72 -56.12 -24.03
N ILE A 32 -4.98 -55.25 -23.06
CA ILE A 32 -6.28 -54.63 -22.73
C ILE A 32 -5.94 -53.44 -21.80
N PHE A 33 -5.48 -52.32 -22.37
CA PHE A 33 -5.64 -51.01 -21.73
C PHE A 33 -7.08 -50.55 -21.99
N GLY A 34 -8.02 -51.19 -21.30
CA GLY A 34 -9.42 -50.75 -21.26
C GLY A 34 -9.62 -49.76 -20.11
N PRO A 35 -10.49 -48.74 -20.24
CA PRO A 35 -10.81 -47.78 -19.17
C PRO A 35 -11.39 -48.44 -17.90
N ILE A 36 -11.81 -49.71 -18.01
CA ILE A 36 -12.43 -50.50 -16.94
C ILE A 36 -11.43 -50.83 -15.82
N VAL A 37 -10.17 -51.16 -16.14
CA VAL A 37 -9.18 -51.59 -15.12
C VAL A 37 -8.69 -50.39 -14.28
N PHE A 38 -8.67 -49.19 -14.87
CA PHE A 38 -8.22 -47.98 -14.19
C PHE A 38 -9.23 -47.50 -13.13
N ASN A 39 -10.53 -47.56 -13.43
CA ASN A 39 -11.59 -47.22 -12.47
C ASN A 39 -11.75 -48.26 -11.34
N ALA A 40 -11.46 -49.54 -11.60
CA ALA A 40 -11.58 -50.61 -10.60
C ALA A 40 -10.56 -50.48 -9.46
N THR A 41 -9.39 -49.93 -9.74
CA THR A 41 -8.32 -49.73 -8.75
C THR A 41 -8.45 -48.39 -8.01
N TYR A 42 -9.11 -47.38 -8.61
CA TYR A 42 -9.24 -46.02 -8.05
C TYR A 42 -10.64 -45.43 -8.31
N PRO A 43 -11.68 -45.86 -7.58
CA PRO A 43 -13.07 -45.51 -7.88
C PRO A 43 -13.43 -44.03 -7.65
N ASN A 44 -12.57 -43.29 -6.94
CA ASN A 44 -12.80 -41.88 -6.59
C ASN A 44 -11.94 -40.90 -7.42
N LEU A 45 -11.17 -41.39 -8.40
CA LEU A 45 -10.41 -40.51 -9.28
C LEU A 45 -11.31 -40.07 -10.44
N PRO A 46 -11.42 -38.76 -10.72
CA PRO A 46 -12.14 -38.32 -11.91
C PRO A 46 -11.49 -38.89 -13.18
N PRO A 47 -12.28 -39.28 -14.20
CA PRO A 47 -11.78 -39.90 -15.41
C PRO A 47 -11.04 -38.84 -16.24
N MET A 48 -9.75 -38.70 -15.97
CA MET A 48 -8.82 -37.74 -16.58
C MET A 48 -9.09 -36.27 -16.20
N GLY A 49 -8.30 -35.77 -15.25
CA GLY A 49 -8.22 -34.36 -14.89
C GLY A 49 -6.89 -34.03 -14.21
N ARG A 50 -6.42 -32.79 -14.36
CA ARG A 50 -5.23 -32.29 -13.65
C ARG A 50 -5.53 -32.28 -12.14
N ILE A 51 -4.79 -33.05 -11.35
CA ILE A 51 -4.87 -33.03 -9.88
C ILE A 51 -4.35 -31.67 -9.41
N SER A 52 -5.25 -30.70 -9.34
CA SER A 52 -4.98 -29.37 -8.81
C SER A 52 -5.61 -29.35 -7.43
N ALA A 53 -4.83 -29.53 -6.37
CA ALA A 53 -5.34 -29.25 -5.04
C ALA A 53 -5.78 -27.79 -5.03
N GLU A 54 -7.04 -27.52 -4.68
CA GLU A 54 -7.51 -26.14 -4.55
C GLU A 54 -6.68 -25.45 -3.48
N ARG A 55 -5.94 -24.41 -3.89
CA ARG A 55 -5.10 -23.66 -2.98
C ARG A 55 -6.02 -22.83 -2.09
N ILE A 56 -6.21 -23.24 -0.85
CA ILE A 56 -6.83 -22.40 0.17
C ILE A 56 -5.83 -21.27 0.48
N VAL A 57 -6.05 -20.10 -0.13
CA VAL A 57 -5.27 -18.90 0.17
C VAL A 57 -5.90 -18.22 1.38
N PRO A 58 -5.18 -18.01 2.49
CA PRO A 58 -5.71 -17.25 3.62
C PRO A 58 -6.09 -15.85 3.14
N LYS A 59 -7.23 -15.36 3.63
CA LYS A 59 -7.71 -14.01 3.30
C LYS A 59 -6.64 -12.99 3.73
N PRO A 60 -6.21 -12.09 2.84
CA PRO A 60 -5.24 -11.07 3.21
C PRO A 60 -5.88 -10.11 4.23
N VAL A 61 -5.09 -9.61 5.19
CA VAL A 61 -5.54 -8.61 6.19
C VAL A 61 -6.20 -7.38 5.56
N THR A 62 -5.87 -7.09 4.30
CA THR A 62 -6.46 -6.01 3.49
C THR A 62 -7.89 -6.31 3.02
N SER A 63 -8.41 -7.52 3.21
CA SER A 63 -9.78 -7.92 2.87
C SER A 63 -10.75 -7.86 4.05
N ASP A 64 -10.25 -7.68 5.27
CA ASP A 64 -11.07 -7.45 6.45
C ASP A 64 -11.61 -6.01 6.40
N GLN A 65 -12.93 -5.87 6.27
CA GLN A 65 -13.57 -4.57 6.09
C GLN A 65 -13.33 -3.64 7.29
N ASP A 66 -13.31 -4.17 8.51
CA ASP A 66 -13.09 -3.39 9.73
C ASP A 66 -11.70 -2.75 9.74
N ASN A 67 -10.67 -3.49 9.31
CA ASN A 67 -9.29 -2.97 9.24
C ASN A 67 -9.18 -1.85 8.19
N VAL A 68 -9.87 -1.99 7.06
CA VAL A 68 -9.91 -0.94 6.02
C VAL A 68 -10.57 0.32 6.56
N ILE A 69 -11.73 0.18 7.20
CA ILE A 69 -12.47 1.32 7.76
C ILE A 69 -11.64 2.02 8.84
N ASN A 70 -11.02 1.26 9.76
CA ASN A 70 -10.19 1.82 10.83
C ASN A 70 -9.01 2.63 10.29
N VAL A 71 -8.33 2.14 9.25
CA VAL A 71 -7.23 2.87 8.60
C VAL A 71 -7.74 4.16 7.96
N LEU A 72 -8.85 4.12 7.23
CA LEU A 72 -9.39 5.31 6.55
C LEU A 72 -9.85 6.38 7.56
N VAL A 73 -10.55 5.97 8.63
CA VAL A 73 -10.98 6.87 9.69
C VAL A 73 -9.78 7.52 10.39
N TYR A 74 -8.72 6.75 10.64
CA TYR A 74 -7.50 7.26 11.26
C TYR A 74 -6.85 8.39 10.42
N PHE A 75 -6.65 8.17 9.12
CA PHE A 75 -6.04 9.20 8.25
C PHE A 75 -6.97 10.37 7.97
N ASN A 76 -8.30 10.19 8.07
CA ASN A 76 -9.24 11.30 7.99
C ASN A 76 -9.20 12.20 9.25
N ALA A 77 -8.98 11.60 10.43
CA ALA A 77 -8.82 12.35 11.68
C ALA A 77 -7.44 13.01 11.78
N TYR A 78 -6.39 12.34 11.30
CA TYR A 78 -5.00 12.78 11.38
C TYR A 78 -4.33 12.70 10.01
N PRO A 79 -4.54 13.70 9.13
CA PRO A 79 -4.03 13.63 7.76
C PRO A 79 -2.49 13.73 7.70
N GLU A 80 -1.87 14.39 8.68
CA GLU A 80 -0.41 14.54 8.81
C GLU A 80 0.30 13.30 9.40
N ALA A 81 -0.47 12.27 9.79
CA ALA A 81 0.11 11.13 10.47
C ALA A 81 1.02 10.30 9.53
N SER A 82 2.15 9.85 10.06
CA SER A 82 3.02 8.93 9.32
C SER A 82 2.43 7.52 9.30
N THR A 83 2.76 6.74 8.26
CA THR A 83 2.35 5.32 8.19
C THR A 83 3.01 4.45 9.27
N ARG A 84 4.11 4.93 9.88
CA ARG A 84 4.71 4.32 11.08
C ARG A 84 3.88 4.56 12.34
N ALA A 85 3.35 5.76 12.52
CA ALA A 85 2.45 6.06 13.63
C ALA A 85 1.18 5.21 13.54
N ALA A 86 0.58 5.14 12.35
CA ALA A 86 -0.59 4.30 12.10
C ALA A 86 -0.33 2.80 12.38
N GLU A 87 0.87 2.29 12.09
CA GLU A 87 1.24 0.90 12.43
C GLU A 87 1.29 0.65 13.94
N TYR A 88 1.81 1.61 14.70
CA TYR A 88 1.86 1.53 16.17
C TYR A 88 0.45 1.59 16.78
N ASP A 89 -0.39 2.49 16.29
CA ASP A 89 -1.73 2.73 16.85
C ASP A 89 -2.75 1.65 16.46
N LEU A 90 -2.71 1.18 15.21
CA LEU A 90 -3.69 0.21 14.69
C LEU A 90 -3.19 -1.25 14.77
N GLY A 91 -1.89 -1.48 15.01
CA GLY A 91 -1.30 -2.82 15.02
C GLY A 91 -1.27 -3.51 13.65
N ILE A 92 -1.50 -2.76 12.57
CA ILE A 92 -1.50 -3.25 11.19
C ILE A 92 -0.14 -2.97 10.55
N SER A 93 0.43 -3.96 9.86
CA SER A 93 1.72 -3.75 9.18
C SER A 93 1.69 -2.59 8.19
N ARG A 94 2.76 -1.81 8.12
CA ARG A 94 2.91 -0.70 7.15
C ARG A 94 2.58 -1.08 5.70
N CYS A 95 2.98 -2.27 5.27
CA CYS A 95 2.72 -2.74 3.92
C CYS A 95 1.22 -2.91 3.64
N SER A 96 0.46 -3.39 4.62
CA SER A 96 -1.01 -3.50 4.52
C SER A 96 -1.65 -2.12 4.51
N ILE A 97 -1.21 -1.20 5.37
CA ILE A 97 -1.69 0.19 5.39
C ILE A 97 -1.48 0.86 4.03
N HIS A 98 -0.27 0.77 3.45
CA HIS A 98 0.01 1.31 2.12
C HIS A 98 -0.88 0.70 1.02
N LYS A 99 -1.17 -0.60 1.08
CA LYS A 99 -2.08 -1.26 0.12
C LYS A 99 -3.50 -0.72 0.24
N ILE A 100 -4.00 -0.56 1.47
CA ILE A 100 -5.33 -0.02 1.76
C ILE A 100 -5.43 1.42 1.26
N LEU A 101 -4.44 2.26 1.56
CA LEU A 101 -4.40 3.65 1.09
C LEU A 101 -4.39 3.74 -0.44
N ARG A 102 -3.57 2.93 -1.12
CA ARG A 102 -3.54 2.88 -2.59
C ARG A 102 -4.86 2.39 -3.20
N ALA A 103 -5.51 1.40 -2.59
CA ALA A 103 -6.79 0.88 -3.05
C ALA A 103 -7.93 1.91 -2.92
N ASN A 104 -7.81 2.83 -1.96
CA ASN A 104 -8.79 3.90 -1.72
C ASN A 104 -8.38 5.25 -2.33
N ASN A 105 -7.41 5.29 -3.24
CA ASN A 105 -6.92 6.51 -3.90
C ASN A 105 -6.47 7.63 -2.92
N MET A 106 -5.89 7.23 -1.79
CA MET A 106 -5.26 8.15 -0.85
C MET A 106 -3.80 8.39 -1.25
N HIS A 107 -3.42 9.65 -1.40
CA HIS A 107 -2.08 10.06 -1.83
C HIS A 107 -1.39 10.92 -0.77
N PRO A 108 -0.07 10.76 -0.58
CA PRO A 108 0.71 11.66 0.24
C PRO A 108 1.01 12.95 -0.55
N TYR A 109 0.53 14.08 -0.05
CA TYR A 109 0.83 15.42 -0.52
C TYR A 109 1.98 16.00 0.28
N LYS A 110 2.89 16.71 -0.39
CA LYS A 110 3.98 17.40 0.31
C LYS A 110 3.48 18.77 0.75
N PHE A 111 3.54 19.04 2.05
CA PHE A 111 3.25 20.38 2.55
C PHE A 111 4.28 21.36 2.01
N THR A 112 3.80 22.41 1.34
CA THR A 112 4.62 23.52 0.90
C THR A 112 4.35 24.69 1.83
N PRO A 113 5.34 25.16 2.60
CA PRO A 113 5.14 26.34 3.43
C PRO A 113 4.87 27.53 2.54
N VAL A 114 3.63 28.00 2.55
CA VAL A 114 3.23 29.28 1.96
C VAL A 114 3.37 30.34 3.04
N SER A 115 3.81 31.55 2.66
CA SER A 115 3.88 32.67 3.60
C SER A 115 2.54 32.85 4.30
N GLU A 116 2.56 32.95 5.63
CA GLU A 116 1.37 33.20 6.44
C GLU A 116 0.79 34.57 6.03
N LEU A 117 -0.47 34.58 5.60
CA LEU A 117 -1.16 35.81 5.24
C LEU A 117 -1.91 36.32 6.46
N HIS A 118 -1.55 37.48 6.98
CA HIS A 118 -2.31 38.07 8.07
C HIS A 118 -3.66 38.59 7.55
N PRO A 119 -4.73 38.56 8.36
CA PRO A 119 -6.06 39.01 7.92
C PRO A 119 -6.06 40.48 7.48
N ASN A 120 -5.15 41.29 8.04
CA ASN A 120 -5.00 42.71 7.68
C ASN A 120 -4.33 42.91 6.31
N ASP A 121 -3.64 41.92 5.77
CA ASP A 121 -2.92 42.03 4.50
C ASP A 121 -3.84 41.78 3.30
N ALA A 122 -5.02 41.20 3.50
CA ALA A 122 -5.95 40.86 2.42
C ALA A 122 -6.42 42.10 1.65
N VAL A 123 -6.78 43.16 2.36
CA VAL A 123 -7.30 44.40 1.75
C VAL A 123 -6.21 45.14 0.96
N PRO A 124 -5.03 45.46 1.53
CA PRO A 124 -3.97 46.14 0.79
C PRO A 124 -3.49 45.35 -0.43
N ARG A 125 -3.44 44.01 -0.35
CA ARG A 125 -3.05 43.18 -1.49
C ARG A 125 -4.08 43.23 -2.62
N MET A 126 -5.36 43.23 -2.29
CA MET A 126 -6.43 43.36 -3.28
C MET A 126 -6.41 44.73 -3.96
N GLU A 127 -6.29 45.81 -3.18
CA GLU A 127 -6.14 47.18 -3.70
C GLU A 127 -4.92 47.30 -4.62
N PHE A 128 -3.79 46.70 -4.24
CA PHE A 128 -2.59 46.66 -5.07
C PHE A 128 -2.83 45.93 -6.41
N CYS A 129 -3.50 44.77 -6.38
CA CYS A 129 -3.84 44.03 -7.58
C CYS A 129 -4.79 44.83 -8.49
N GLU A 130 -5.84 45.44 -7.93
CA GLU A 130 -6.77 46.29 -8.67
C GLU A 130 -6.06 47.49 -9.30
N MET A 131 -5.18 48.16 -8.55
CA MET A 131 -4.39 49.27 -9.05
C MET A 131 -3.49 48.86 -10.23
N ILE A 132 -2.82 47.70 -10.15
CA ILE A 132 -2.02 47.19 -11.26
C ILE A 132 -2.90 46.89 -12.48
N LEU A 133 -4.08 46.28 -12.28
CA LEU A 133 -5.00 45.98 -13.38
C LEU A 133 -5.47 47.24 -14.11
N VAL A 134 -5.81 48.31 -13.37
CA VAL A 134 -6.17 49.60 -13.96
C VAL A 134 -5.00 50.19 -14.74
N LYS A 135 -3.78 50.17 -14.16
CA LYS A 135 -2.56 50.66 -14.83
C LYS A 135 -2.25 49.91 -16.12
N MET A 136 -2.50 48.60 -16.16
CA MET A 136 -2.33 47.78 -17.36
C MET A 136 -3.37 48.08 -18.45
N GLN A 137 -4.57 48.53 -18.08
CA GLN A 137 -5.60 48.96 -19.05
C GLN A 137 -5.27 50.33 -19.64
N GLU A 138 -4.69 51.23 -18.85
CA GLU A 138 -4.24 52.56 -19.30
C GLU A 138 -3.02 52.45 -20.23
N ASP A 139 -2.04 51.63 -19.85
CA ASP A 139 -0.81 51.40 -20.62
C ASP A 139 -0.46 49.89 -20.67
N PRO A 140 -0.56 49.25 -21.84
CA PRO A 140 -0.23 47.84 -21.99
C PRO A 140 1.28 47.54 -21.78
N GLU A 141 2.17 48.55 -21.87
CA GLU A 141 3.61 48.37 -21.61
C GLU A 141 3.99 48.60 -20.14
N PHE A 142 3.05 48.95 -19.26
CA PHE A 142 3.31 49.31 -17.86
C PHE A 142 4.17 48.27 -17.14
N LEU A 143 3.81 46.98 -17.21
CA LEU A 143 4.57 45.90 -16.54
C LEU A 143 6.00 45.75 -17.05
N ARG A 144 6.24 46.05 -18.33
CA ARG A 144 7.57 45.94 -18.94
C ARG A 144 8.52 47.04 -18.45
N ASN A 145 7.97 48.15 -18.00
CA ASN A 145 8.72 49.30 -17.49
C ASN A 145 9.01 49.19 -15.97
N ILE A 146 8.47 48.18 -15.28
CA ILE A 146 8.74 47.94 -13.86
C ILE A 146 10.02 47.13 -13.70
N ILE A 147 10.97 47.68 -12.94
CA ILE A 147 12.17 46.96 -12.50
C ILE A 147 11.92 46.43 -11.09
N TRP A 148 11.82 45.10 -10.97
CA TRP A 148 11.67 44.43 -9.69
C TRP A 148 13.04 44.27 -9.02
N THR A 149 13.12 44.61 -7.74
CA THR A 149 14.30 44.34 -6.91
C THR A 149 13.86 43.57 -5.69
N ASP A 150 14.52 42.45 -5.40
CA ASP A 150 14.35 41.73 -4.14
C ASP A 150 15.68 41.70 -3.38
N GLU A 151 15.58 41.67 -2.05
CA GLU A 151 16.71 41.38 -1.19
C GLU A 151 16.66 39.90 -0.82
N SER A 152 17.43 39.07 -1.51
CA SER A 152 17.57 37.66 -1.16
C SER A 152 18.59 37.47 -0.02
N LYS A 153 18.17 36.77 1.04
CA LYS A 153 19.05 36.38 2.15
C LYS A 153 19.61 34.99 1.91
N PHE A 154 20.88 34.90 1.49
CA PHE A 154 21.59 33.61 1.37
C PHE A 154 22.01 33.11 2.75
N THR A 155 21.14 32.39 3.43
CA THR A 155 21.47 31.70 4.69
C THR A 155 21.86 30.25 4.41
N ARG A 156 22.80 29.70 5.19
CA ARG A 156 23.28 28.30 5.07
C ARG A 156 22.30 27.27 5.63
N GLU A 157 21.17 27.71 6.16
CA GLU A 157 20.23 26.88 6.90
C GLU A 157 19.08 26.47 5.98
N VAL A 158 19.21 25.27 5.38
CA VAL A 158 18.11 24.65 4.63
C VAL A 158 17.27 23.84 5.61
N THR A 159 16.24 24.44 6.19
CA THR A 159 15.22 23.66 6.93
C THR A 159 13.98 23.51 6.06
N GLN A 160 14.04 22.55 5.12
CA GLN A 160 12.82 22.03 4.52
C GLN A 160 12.25 20.97 5.46
N LEU A 161 11.20 21.31 6.22
CA LEU A 161 10.40 20.32 6.92
C LEU A 161 9.64 19.50 5.87
N SER A 162 9.97 18.21 5.73
CA SER A 162 9.28 17.28 4.84
C SER A 162 8.02 16.74 5.51
N VAL A 163 7.03 17.60 5.69
CA VAL A 163 5.71 17.20 6.21
C VAL A 163 4.87 16.66 5.04
N GLN A 164 4.18 15.53 5.27
CA GLN A 164 3.35 14.85 4.27
C GLN A 164 1.94 14.64 4.79
N VAL A 165 0.96 15.07 4.00
CA VAL A 165 -0.47 15.02 4.30
C VAL A 165 -1.12 13.93 3.47
N TRP A 166 -1.90 13.04 4.06
CA TRP A 166 -2.68 12.05 3.32
C TRP A 166 -4.06 12.60 2.97
N GLY A 167 -4.40 12.62 1.68
CA GLY A 167 -5.69 13.09 1.19
C GLY A 167 -6.23 12.25 0.04
N SER A 168 -7.55 12.27 -0.14
CA SER A 168 -8.20 11.79 -1.36
C SER A 168 -8.21 12.90 -2.40
N VAL A 169 -8.24 12.56 -3.69
CA VAL A 169 -8.20 13.54 -4.80
C VAL A 169 -9.28 14.62 -4.71
N LEU A 170 -10.41 14.33 -4.05
CA LEU A 170 -11.51 15.28 -3.86
C LEU A 170 -11.32 16.26 -2.68
N HIS A 171 -10.34 15.99 -1.80
CA HIS A 171 -10.02 16.78 -0.61
C HIS A 171 -8.51 17.07 -0.53
N ALA A 172 -7.87 17.35 -1.67
CA ALA A 172 -6.48 17.78 -1.68
C ALA A 172 -6.37 19.14 -0.95
N PRO A 173 -5.41 19.28 0.01
CA PRO A 173 -5.15 20.54 0.69
C PRO A 173 -4.57 21.60 -0.25
#